data_AF-A0A9E1T0G9-F1
#
_entry.id   AF-A0A9E1T0G9-F1
#
_cell.length_a   1.000
_cell.length_b   1.000
_cell.length_c   1.000
_cell.angle_alpha   90.00
_cell.angle_beta   90.00
_cell.angle_gamma   90.00
#
_symmetry.space_group_name_H-M   'P 1'
#
loop_
_entity.id
_entity.type
_entity.pdbx_description
1 polymer ?
#
loop_
_entity_poly.entity_id
_entity_poly.type
_entity_poly.pdbx_seq_one_letter_code
_entity_poly.pdbx_strand_id
1 'polypeptide(L)'
;NTPEIQVDSDWKAEAQAAKERLSEAEQKVEDNAEQRKMPEPDFRGLLGILASQALMGLGMHQDPSGNGVMVDLEGSKFAIDLLEMLKVKTEGNVTEEESTEITQLISELQSRFVQIAQLVTAQMQDGGAAAAAGETAPSGIIDPTA
;
A
#
# COMPACT_ATOMS: atom_id res chain seq x y z
N ASN A 1 64.37 30.33 31.93
CA ASN A 1 63.24 30.31 30.97
C ASN A 1 62.71 28.89 30.95
N THR A 2 61.73 28.60 31.79
CA THR A 2 61.18 27.24 31.93
C THR A 2 60.02 27.10 30.95
N PRO A 3 60.04 26.15 30.00
CA PRO A 3 58.95 26.00 29.05
C PRO A 3 57.77 25.28 29.73
N GLU A 4 56.64 25.99 29.90
CA GLU A 4 55.35 25.40 30.28
C GLU A 4 54.79 24.57 29.11
N ILE A 5 54.54 23.29 29.38
CA ILE A 5 54.01 22.33 28.42
C ILE A 5 52.48 22.53 28.34
N GLN A 6 52.01 23.22 27.31
CA GLN A 6 50.59 23.37 26.96
C GLN A 6 50.07 22.13 26.21
N VAL A 7 50.26 20.92 26.75
CA VAL A 7 49.87 19.67 26.07
C VAL A 7 48.80 18.90 26.85
N ASP A 8 48.49 19.29 28.09
CA ASP A 8 47.53 18.57 28.95
C ASP A 8 46.05 18.98 28.78
N SER A 9 45.77 20.09 28.08
CA SER A 9 44.41 20.63 27.90
C SER A 9 43.76 20.18 26.60
N ASP A 10 44.52 20.07 25.50
CA ASP A 10 43.98 19.73 24.18
C ASP A 10 43.53 18.27 24.08
N TRP A 11 44.28 17.33 24.67
CA TRP A 11 43.89 15.91 24.64
C TRP A 11 42.66 15.61 25.52
N LYS A 12 42.48 16.34 26.62
CA LYS A 12 41.28 16.22 27.48
C LYS A 12 40.05 16.81 26.80
N ALA A 13 40.21 17.93 26.09
CA ALA A 13 39.14 18.53 25.31
C ALA A 13 38.68 17.60 24.16
N GLU A 14 39.63 16.98 23.45
CA GLU A 14 39.32 16.00 22.40
C GLU A 14 38.66 14.73 22.94
N ALA A 15 39.15 14.20 24.07
CA ALA A 15 38.54 13.03 24.72
C ALA A 15 37.11 13.31 25.21
N GLN A 16 36.85 14.52 25.73
CA GLN A 16 35.52 14.93 26.17
C GLN A 16 34.57 15.15 24.99
N ALA A 17 35.03 15.82 23.93
CA ALA A 17 34.26 16.00 22.70
C ALA A 17 33.98 14.68 21.95
N ALA A 18 34.84 13.66 22.10
CA ALA A 18 34.59 12.32 21.58
C ALA A 18 33.52 11.59 22.42
N LYS A 19 33.62 11.66 23.76
CA LYS A 19 32.64 11.05 24.67
C LYS A 19 31.24 11.65 24.49
N GLU A 20 31.15 12.97 24.33
CA GLU A 20 29.88 13.68 24.13
C GLU A 20 29.25 13.36 22.77
N ARG A 21 30.05 13.28 21.70
CA ARG A 21 29.56 12.81 20.39
C ARG A 21 29.09 11.37 20.42
N LEU A 22 29.75 10.50 21.17
CA LEU A 22 29.30 9.11 21.37
C LEU A 22 27.98 9.09 22.14
N SER A 23 27.84 9.84 23.24
CA SER A 23 26.58 9.86 23.99
C SER A 23 25.43 10.48 23.20
N GLU A 24 25.69 11.52 22.41
CA GLU A 24 24.68 12.10 21.52
C GLU A 24 24.27 11.13 20.40
N ALA A 25 25.21 10.36 19.87
CA ALA A 25 24.92 9.34 18.87
C ALA A 25 24.13 8.17 19.49
N GLU A 26 24.50 7.72 20.69
CA GLU A 26 23.78 6.69 21.45
C GLU A 26 22.36 7.17 21.77
N GLN A 27 22.21 8.38 22.28
CA GLN A 27 20.91 8.98 22.60
C GLN A 27 20.03 9.16 21.36
N LYS A 28 20.61 9.58 20.23
CA LYS A 28 19.88 9.62 18.94
C LYS A 28 19.47 8.24 18.44
N VAL A 29 20.30 7.21 18.66
CA VAL A 29 19.94 5.82 18.31
C VAL A 29 18.81 5.33 19.20
N GLU A 30 18.83 5.67 20.49
CA GLU A 30 17.81 5.28 21.47
C GLU A 30 16.48 6.01 21.22
N ASP A 31 16.51 7.32 20.99
CA ASP A 31 15.33 8.11 20.59
C ASP A 31 14.74 7.63 19.27
N ASN A 32 15.59 7.25 18.32
CA ASN A 32 15.15 6.70 17.04
C ASN A 32 14.59 5.28 17.18
N ALA A 33 15.08 4.49 18.14
CA ALA A 33 14.54 3.17 18.47
C ALA A 33 13.17 3.29 19.17
N GLU A 34 13.00 4.25 20.08
CA GLU A 34 11.73 4.57 20.73
C GLU A 34 10.68 5.06 19.72
N GLN A 35 11.07 5.89 18.76
CA GLN A 35 10.20 6.36 17.67
C GLN A 35 9.81 5.25 16.67
N ARG A 36 10.60 4.17 16.59
CA ARG A 36 10.32 3.01 15.72
C ARG A 36 9.52 1.90 16.41
N LYS A 37 9.05 2.08 17.65
CA LYS A 37 8.17 1.10 18.28
C LYS A 37 6.90 0.98 17.44
N MET A 38 6.79 -0.13 16.72
CA MET A 38 5.56 -0.51 16.04
C MET A 38 4.44 -0.61 17.08
N PRO A 39 3.21 -0.16 16.75
CA PRO A 39 2.07 -0.34 17.64
C PRO A 39 1.95 -1.83 18.00
N GLU A 40 1.49 -2.11 19.22
CA GLU A 40 1.27 -3.50 19.62
C GLU A 40 0.29 -4.15 18.64
N PRO A 41 0.57 -5.39 18.18
CA PRO A 41 -0.34 -6.09 17.29
C PRO A 41 -1.68 -6.34 17.99
N ASP A 42 -2.75 -5.85 17.38
CA ASP A 42 -4.12 -6.12 17.82
C ASP A 42 -4.99 -6.63 16.66
N PHE A 43 -6.11 -7.26 17.00
CA PHE A 43 -7.00 -7.89 16.02
C PHE A 43 -7.52 -6.86 15.00
N ARG A 44 -7.91 -5.68 15.47
CA ARG A 44 -8.44 -4.60 14.64
C ARG A 44 -7.39 -4.04 13.67
N GLY A 45 -6.13 -3.98 14.09
CA GLY A 45 -4.99 -3.61 13.26
C GLY A 45 -4.77 -4.63 12.14
N LEU A 46 -4.86 -5.91 12.44
CA LEU A 46 -4.82 -6.97 11.42
C LEU A 46 -5.97 -6.82 10.41
N LEU A 47 -7.20 -6.60 10.88
CA LEU A 47 -8.35 -6.34 10.01
C LEU A 47 -8.12 -5.11 9.13
N GLY A 48 -7.57 -4.02 9.69
CA GLY A 48 -7.26 -2.79 8.97
C GLY A 48 -6.22 -2.97 7.85
N ILE A 49 -5.20 -3.80 8.08
CA ILE A 49 -4.18 -4.13 7.06
C ILE A 49 -4.83 -4.88 5.89
N LEU A 50 -5.65 -5.89 6.19
CA LEU A 50 -6.35 -6.68 5.17
C LEU A 50 -7.39 -5.84 4.41
N ALA A 51 -8.13 -4.99 5.13
CA ALA A 51 -9.07 -4.05 4.52
C ALA A 51 -8.37 -3.06 3.59
N SER A 52 -7.19 -2.55 3.98
CA SER A 52 -6.40 -1.66 3.14
C SER A 52 -5.94 -2.34 1.86
N GLN A 53 -5.55 -3.62 1.91
CA GLN A 53 -5.24 -4.39 0.70
C GLN A 53 -6.47 -4.59 -0.19
N ALA A 54 -7.62 -4.94 0.40
CA ALA A 54 -8.87 -5.08 -0.34
C ALA A 54 -9.26 -3.77 -1.05
N LEU A 55 -9.19 -2.64 -0.34
CA LEU A 55 -9.49 -1.31 -0.87
C LEU A 55 -8.47 -0.84 -1.90
N MET A 56 -7.20 -1.20 -1.75
CA MET A 56 -6.16 -0.87 -2.74
C MET A 56 -6.45 -1.55 -4.08
N GLY A 57 -6.87 -2.81 -4.07
CA GLY A 57 -7.30 -3.52 -5.28
C GLY A 57 -8.56 -2.91 -5.93
N LEU A 58 -9.49 -2.38 -5.11
CA LEU A 58 -10.66 -1.62 -5.58
C LEU A 58 -10.34 -0.19 -6.00
N GLY A 59 -9.14 0.31 -5.67
CA GLY A 59 -8.72 1.67 -5.92
C GLY A 59 -8.54 1.89 -7.42
N MET A 60 -9.32 2.82 -7.97
CA MET A 60 -9.18 3.28 -9.34
C MET A 60 -7.87 4.06 -9.51
N HIS A 61 -6.75 3.35 -9.73
CA HIS A 61 -5.56 4.02 -10.25
C HIS A 61 -5.82 4.36 -11.72
N GLN A 62 -5.74 5.65 -12.04
CA GLN A 62 -5.66 6.07 -13.43
C GLN A 62 -4.34 5.55 -13.99
N ASP A 63 -4.42 4.79 -15.08
CA ASP A 63 -3.24 4.43 -15.86
C ASP A 63 -2.43 5.71 -16.19
N PRO A 64 -1.12 5.77 -15.87
CA PRO A 64 -0.25 6.88 -16.27
C PRO A 64 -0.25 7.13 -17.79
N SER A 65 -0.67 6.14 -18.57
CA SER A 65 -0.78 6.17 -20.04
C SER A 65 -2.15 6.62 -20.53
N GLY A 66 -3.11 6.87 -19.63
CA GLY A 66 -4.44 7.39 -19.95
C GLY A 66 -5.41 6.40 -20.61
N ASN A 67 -5.11 5.09 -20.64
CA ASN A 67 -5.91 4.12 -21.40
C ASN A 67 -6.93 3.31 -20.58
N GLY A 68 -7.10 3.60 -19.29
CA GLY A 68 -8.18 3.00 -18.50
C GLY A 68 -7.94 3.01 -17.00
N VAL A 69 -8.97 2.57 -16.27
CA VAL A 69 -8.91 2.31 -14.84
C VAL A 69 -8.33 0.92 -14.62
N MET A 70 -7.18 0.80 -13.98
CA MET A 70 -6.64 -0.49 -13.54
C MET A 70 -7.21 -0.81 -12.15
N VAL A 71 -8.18 -1.72 -12.10
CA VAL A 71 -8.72 -2.30 -10.86
C VAL A 71 -8.19 -3.73 -10.73
N ASP A 72 -7.52 -4.03 -9.63
CA ASP A 72 -7.14 -5.40 -9.29
C ASP A 72 -8.26 -6.06 -8.48
N LEU A 73 -9.30 -6.48 -9.21
CA LEU A 73 -10.43 -7.19 -8.62
C LEU A 73 -10.00 -8.54 -8.02
N GLU A 74 -9.02 -9.22 -8.61
CA GLU A 74 -8.58 -10.53 -8.12
C GLU A 74 -7.86 -10.39 -6.77
N GLY A 75 -6.93 -9.43 -6.65
CA GLY A 75 -6.27 -9.11 -5.38
C GLY A 75 -7.25 -8.62 -4.32
N SER A 76 -8.22 -7.80 -4.69
CA SER A 76 -9.28 -7.37 -3.77
C SER A 76 -10.13 -8.53 -3.26
N LYS A 77 -10.56 -9.41 -4.16
CA LYS A 77 -11.34 -10.61 -3.81
C LYS A 77 -10.54 -11.50 -2.86
N PHE A 78 -9.26 -11.74 -3.15
CA PHE A 78 -8.41 -12.56 -2.29
C PHE A 78 -8.32 -12.01 -0.86
N ALA A 79 -8.16 -10.70 -0.70
CA ALA A 79 -8.14 -10.06 0.63
C ALA A 79 -9.48 -10.21 1.38
N ILE A 80 -10.62 -10.12 0.66
CA ILE A 80 -11.95 -10.35 1.24
C ILE A 80 -12.12 -11.82 1.65
N ASP A 81 -11.73 -12.77 0.79
CA ASP A 81 -11.79 -14.20 1.10
C ASP A 81 -10.90 -14.54 2.32
N LEU A 82 -9.77 -13.85 2.48
CA LEU A 82 -8.88 -14.02 3.62
C LEU A 82 -9.53 -13.52 4.93
N LEU A 83 -10.28 -12.41 4.89
CA LEU A 83 -11.08 -11.95 6.02
C LEU A 83 -12.20 -12.93 6.37
N GLU A 84 -12.88 -13.51 5.38
CA GLU A 84 -13.89 -14.55 5.62
C GLU A 84 -13.28 -15.80 6.27
N MET A 85 -12.13 -16.26 5.77
CA MET A 85 -11.41 -17.38 6.35
C MET A 85 -11.00 -17.08 7.79
N LEU A 86 -10.48 -15.87 8.05
CA LEU A 86 -10.11 -15.42 9.39
C LEU A 86 -11.30 -15.47 10.35
N LYS A 87 -12.45 -14.93 9.95
CA LYS A 87 -13.69 -14.98 10.75
C LYS A 87 -14.06 -16.40 11.17
N VAL A 88 -13.99 -17.36 10.25
CA VAL A 88 -14.29 -18.77 10.55
C VAL A 88 -13.24 -19.38 11.47
N LYS A 89 -11.96 -19.06 11.28
CA LYS A 89 -10.87 -19.63 12.09
C LYS A 89 -10.79 -19.04 13.50
N THR A 90 -11.28 -17.83 13.71
CA THR A 90 -11.23 -17.15 15.01
C THR A 90 -12.51 -17.30 15.83
N GLU A 91 -13.50 -18.04 15.32
CA GLU A 91 -14.75 -18.31 16.04
C GLU A 91 -14.48 -18.92 17.44
N GLY A 92 -15.15 -18.38 18.46
CA GLY A 92 -14.96 -18.76 19.86
C GLY A 92 -13.69 -18.22 20.52
N ASN A 93 -12.80 -17.56 19.78
CA ASN A 93 -11.58 -16.93 20.30
C ASN A 93 -11.60 -15.40 20.21
N VAL A 94 -12.70 -14.82 19.75
CA VAL A 94 -12.92 -13.37 19.62
C VAL A 94 -14.08 -12.92 20.50
N THR A 95 -14.04 -11.66 20.91
CA THR A 95 -15.15 -11.00 21.61
C THR A 95 -16.35 -10.76 20.68
N GLU A 96 -17.51 -10.48 21.25
CA GLU A 96 -18.72 -10.14 20.48
C GLU A 96 -18.53 -8.87 19.64
N GLU A 97 -17.78 -7.89 20.17
CA GLU A 97 -17.38 -6.67 19.47
C GLU A 97 -16.51 -7.01 18.25
N GLU A 98 -15.42 -7.74 18.43
CA GLU A 98 -14.52 -8.15 17.33
C GLU A 98 -15.24 -8.99 16.26
N SER A 99 -16.13 -9.90 16.68
CA SER A 99 -16.97 -10.70 15.78
C SER A 99 -17.92 -9.84 14.95
N THR A 100 -18.47 -8.79 15.56
CA THR A 100 -19.33 -7.81 14.89
C THR A 100 -18.50 -6.97 13.93
N GLU A 101 -17.35 -6.47 14.36
CA GLU A 101 -16.44 -5.66 13.55
C GLU A 101 -16.01 -6.40 12.27
N ILE A 102 -15.51 -7.63 12.37
CA ILE A 102 -15.09 -8.39 11.19
C ILE A 102 -16.26 -8.68 10.23
N THR A 103 -17.45 -8.95 10.76
CA THR A 103 -18.65 -9.22 9.95
C THR A 103 -19.13 -7.99 9.19
N GLN A 104 -19.12 -6.83 9.85
CA GLN A 104 -19.47 -5.54 9.22
C GLN A 104 -18.45 -5.17 8.15
N LEU A 105 -17.16 -5.33 8.45
CA LEU A 105 -16.07 -5.04 7.52
C LEU A 105 -16.16 -5.89 6.25
N ILE A 106 -16.37 -7.20 6.38
CA ILE A 106 -16.54 -8.10 5.22
C ILE A 106 -17.74 -7.64 4.36
N SER A 107 -18.89 -7.38 4.99
CA SER A 107 -20.10 -6.93 4.28
C SER A 107 -19.87 -5.64 3.49
N GLU A 108 -19.17 -4.67 4.09
CA GLU A 108 -18.86 -3.41 3.43
C GLU A 108 -17.94 -3.62 2.22
N LEU A 109 -16.86 -4.37 2.40
CA LEU A 109 -15.89 -4.65 1.33
C LEU A 109 -16.53 -5.43 0.17
N GLN A 110 -17.39 -6.40 0.45
CA GLN A 110 -18.13 -7.15 -0.56
C GLN A 110 -19.07 -6.24 -1.36
N SER A 111 -19.81 -5.35 -0.68
CA SER A 111 -20.68 -4.39 -1.34
C SER A 111 -19.89 -3.47 -2.27
N ARG A 112 -18.76 -2.94 -1.80
CA ARG A 112 -17.86 -2.11 -2.62
C ARG A 112 -17.30 -2.90 -3.81
N PHE A 113 -16.86 -4.15 -3.58
CA PHE A 113 -16.35 -5.03 -4.63
C PHE A 113 -17.37 -5.23 -5.74
N VAL A 114 -18.63 -5.56 -5.41
CA VAL A 114 -19.69 -5.75 -6.40
C VAL A 114 -19.96 -4.48 -7.19
N GLN A 115 -20.04 -3.33 -6.51
CA GLN A 115 -20.25 -2.03 -7.16
C GLN A 115 -19.14 -1.72 -8.17
N ILE A 116 -17.88 -1.88 -7.78
CA ILE A 116 -16.73 -1.62 -8.66
C ILE A 116 -16.66 -2.64 -9.80
N ALA A 117 -16.90 -3.93 -9.53
CA ALA A 117 -16.91 -4.96 -10.56
C ALA A 117 -17.97 -4.68 -11.65
N GLN A 118 -19.14 -4.19 -11.26
CA GLN A 118 -20.19 -3.75 -12.19
C GLN A 118 -19.75 -2.54 -13.03
N LEU A 119 -19.13 -1.54 -12.40
CA LEU A 119 -18.61 -0.35 -13.09
C LEU A 119 -17.52 -0.69 -14.10
N VAL A 120 -16.56 -1.55 -13.73
CA VAL A 120 -15.50 -2.03 -14.63
C VAL A 120 -16.11 -2.76 -15.83
N THR A 121 -17.08 -3.64 -15.58
CA THR A 121 -17.77 -4.37 -16.65
C THR A 121 -18.49 -3.43 -17.62
N ALA A 122 -19.16 -2.39 -17.12
CA ALA A 122 -19.83 -1.38 -17.94
C ALA A 122 -18.83 -0.56 -18.78
N GLN A 123 -17.69 -0.14 -18.20
CA GLN A 123 -16.66 0.61 -18.92
C GLN A 123 -15.98 -0.22 -20.02
N MET A 124 -15.77 -1.52 -19.79
CA MET A 124 -15.23 -2.43 -20.81
C MET A 124 -16.17 -2.61 -22.01
N GLN A 125 -17.50 -2.55 -21.80
CA GLN A 125 -18.49 -2.67 -22.86
C GLN A 125 -18.57 -1.42 -23.73
N ASP A 126 -18.44 -0.22 -23.15
CA ASP A 126 -18.42 1.04 -23.91
C ASP A 126 -17.08 1.28 -24.65
N GLY A 127 -15.95 0.85 -24.08
CA GLY A 127 -14.63 1.00 -24.71
C GLY A 127 -14.38 0.05 -25.90
N GLY A 128 -15.04 -1.11 -25.92
CA GLY A 128 -14.90 -2.12 -26.99
C GLY A 128 -15.60 -1.78 -28.31
N ALA A 129 -16.58 -0.86 -28.29
CA ALA A 129 -17.34 -0.50 -29.49
C ALA A 129 -16.59 0.46 -30.44
N ALA A 130 -15.59 1.21 -29.95
CA ALA A 130 -14.84 2.16 -30.78
C ALA A 130 -13.72 1.51 -31.63
N ALA A 131 -13.19 0.35 -31.23
CA ALA A 131 -12.11 -0.33 -31.95
C ALA A 131 -12.59 -1.15 -33.17
N ALA A 132 -13.88 -1.51 -33.25
CA ALA A 132 -14.42 -2.35 -34.32
C ALA A 132 -14.87 -1.55 -35.57
N ALA A 133 -14.81 -0.22 -35.57
CA ALA A 133 -15.27 0.62 -36.68
C ALA A 133 -14.16 1.05 -37.67
N GLY A 134 -12.92 0.57 -37.50
CA GLY A 134 -11.74 1.06 -38.23
C GLY A 134 -11.30 0.28 -39.47
N GLU A 135 -11.98 -0.79 -39.88
CA GLU A 135 -11.48 -1.67 -40.95
C GLU A 135 -12.53 -1.93 -42.05
N THR A 136 -12.91 -0.87 -42.77
CA THR A 136 -13.50 -1.01 -44.12
C THR A 136 -12.89 0.02 -45.06
N ALA A 137 -11.66 -0.23 -45.52
CA ALA A 137 -11.11 0.46 -46.68
C ALA A 137 -11.58 -0.27 -47.95
N PRO A 138 -12.36 0.36 -48.86
CA PRO A 138 -12.73 -0.26 -50.12
C PRO A 138 -11.52 -0.28 -51.06
N SER A 139 -11.21 -1.46 -51.59
CA SER A 139 -10.21 -1.68 -52.64
C SER A 139 -10.53 -0.82 -53.88
N GLY A 140 -9.81 0.27 -54.03
CA GLY A 140 -9.79 1.10 -55.24
C GLY A 140 -8.98 0.41 -56.33
N ILE A 141 -9.69 -0.07 -57.34
CA ILE A 141 -9.21 -0.54 -58.63
C ILE A 141 -8.18 0.43 -59.22
N ILE A 142 -6.97 -0.06 -59.47
CA ILE A 142 -6.00 0.54 -60.39
C ILE A 142 -6.07 -0.26 -61.69
N ASP A 143 -6.71 0.32 -62.70
CA ASP A 143 -6.70 -0.17 -64.08
C ASP A 143 -5.31 0.08 -64.72
N PRO A 144 -4.73 -0.89 -65.45
CA PRO A 144 -3.46 -0.70 -66.14
C PRO A 144 -3.66 -0.26 -67.61
N THR A 145 -2.83 0.69 -68.05
CA THR A 145 -2.48 0.97 -69.47
C THR A 145 -3.50 1.74 -70.34
N ALA A 146 -3.22 3.03 -70.56
CA ALA A 146 -3.22 3.73 -71.86
C ALA A 146 -2.50 5.08 -71.75
#